data_AF-A0A641AGN0-F1
#
_entry.id   AF-A0A641AGN0-F1
#
_cell.length_a   1.000
_cell.length_b   1.000
_cell.length_c   1.000
_cell.angle_alpha   90.00
_cell.angle_beta   90.00
_cell.angle_gamma   90.00
#
_symmetry.space_group_name_H-M   'P 1'
#
loop_
_entity.id
_entity.type
_entity.pdbx_description
1 polymer ?
#
loop_
_entity_poly.entity_id
_entity_poly.type
_entity_poly.pdbx_seq_one_letter_code
_entity_poly.pdbx_strand_id
1 'polypeptide(L)'
;MADLYIDMDGLARTRDDIDRIGDLMKDPVGRMSDKAGAATSIEELRSKLQAFGDEWDYGIGRLEKYAKGVSESLEHIRKTFADLDQQLADVLKDQK
;
A
#
# COMPACT_ATOMS: atom_id res chain seq x y z
N MET A 1 -22.90 14.95 23.24
CA MET A 1 -22.90 13.73 22.40
C MET A 1 -21.51 13.63 21.83
N ALA A 2 -20.77 12.57 22.17
CA ALA A 2 -19.48 12.34 21.55
C ALA A 2 -19.75 11.79 20.15
N ASP A 3 -19.68 12.67 19.16
CA ASP A 3 -19.79 12.27 17.76
C ASP A 3 -18.46 11.59 17.41
N LEU A 4 -18.54 10.32 17.03
CA LEU A 4 -17.36 9.50 16.73
C LEU A 4 -16.88 9.87 15.32
N TYR A 5 -16.20 11.02 15.18
CA TYR A 5 -15.79 11.54 13.88
C TYR A 5 -14.47 10.91 13.42
N ILE A 6 -14.54 10.11 12.35
CA ILE A 6 -13.39 9.70 11.54
C ILE A 6 -13.55 10.28 10.14
N ASP A 7 -12.46 10.84 9.59
CA ASP A 7 -12.37 11.22 8.17
C ASP A 7 -12.16 9.96 7.31
N MET A 8 -13.27 9.33 6.92
CA MET A 8 -13.27 8.12 6.08
C MET A 8 -12.67 8.39 4.70
N ASP A 9 -12.83 9.60 4.16
CA ASP A 9 -12.28 10.00 2.87
C ASP A 9 -10.76 10.21 2.97
N GLY A 10 -10.27 10.76 4.08
CA GLY A 10 -8.85 10.83 4.40
C GLY A 10 -8.20 9.45 4.52
N LEU A 11 -8.89 8.50 5.16
CA LEU A 11 -8.44 7.13 5.29
C LEU A 11 -8.33 6.42 3.93
N ALA A 12 -9.38 6.57 3.10
CA ALA A 12 -9.42 6.00 1.75
C ALA A 12 -8.33 6.61 0.85
N ARG A 13 -8.13 7.93 0.88
CA ARG A 13 -7.05 8.60 0.15
C ARG A 13 -5.68 8.10 0.56
N THR A 14 -5.44 7.97 1.86
CA THR A 14 -4.15 7.47 2.40
C THR A 14 -3.87 6.05 1.92
N ARG A 15 -4.91 5.19 1.88
CA ARG A 15 -4.81 3.84 1.32
C ARG A 15 -4.41 3.88 -0.16
N ASP A 16 -5.13 4.64 -0.96
CA ASP A 16 -4.91 4.73 -2.40
C ASP A 16 -3.53 5.31 -2.74
N ASP A 17 -3.04 6.28 -1.95
CA ASP A 17 -1.69 6.83 -2.09
C ASP A 17 -0.61 5.79 -1.79
N ILE A 18 -0.80 4.98 -0.75
CA ILE A 18 0.11 3.89 -0.37
C ILE A 18 0.16 2.82 -1.48
N ASP A 19 -0.99 2.42 -2.02
CA ASP A 19 -1.08 1.45 -3.11
C ASP A 19 -0.36 1.99 -4.37
N ARG A 20 -0.60 3.27 -4.70
CA ARG A 20 0.04 3.93 -5.86
C ARG A 20 1.55 4.05 -5.70
N ILE A 21 2.05 4.31 -4.50
CA ILE A 21 3.50 4.31 -4.21
C ILE A 21 4.08 2.92 -4.45
N GLY A 22 3.38 1.86 -4.02
CA GLY A 22 3.77 0.48 -4.31
C GLY A 22 3.92 0.20 -5.80
N ASP A 23 2.91 0.59 -6.60
CA ASP A 23 2.93 0.42 -8.05
C ASP A 23 4.05 1.21 -8.74
N LEU A 24 4.24 2.48 -8.36
CA LEU A 24 5.32 3.33 -8.89
C LEU A 24 6.71 2.76 -8.59
N MET A 25 6.88 2.08 -7.46
CA MET A 25 8.16 1.50 -7.09
C MET A 25 8.48 0.19 -7.80
N LYS A 26 7.47 -0.52 -8.34
CA LYS A 26 7.65 -1.75 -9.15
C LYS A 26 8.08 -1.48 -10.59
N ASP A 27 7.59 -0.39 -11.18
CA ASP A 27 7.80 -0.05 -12.60
C ASP A 27 9.30 0.09 -13.01
N PRO A 28 10.21 0.67 -12.18
CA PRO A 28 11.63 0.74 -12.48
C PRO A 28 12.34 -0.63 -12.53
N VAL A 29 11.88 -1.60 -11.72
CA VAL A 29 12.50 -2.94 -11.61
C VAL A 29 12.33 -3.72 -12.88
N GLY A 30 11.09 -3.82 -13.38
CA GLY A 30 10.80 -4.52 -14.62
C GLY A 30 11.61 -3.92 -15.78
N ARG A 31 11.69 -2.59 -15.82
CA ARG A 31 12.47 -1.87 -16.84
C ARG A 31 13.97 -2.07 -16.72
N MET A 32 14.52 -2.19 -15.51
CA MET A 32 15.95 -2.44 -15.31
C MET A 32 16.33 -3.88 -15.57
N SER A 33 15.56 -4.86 -15.11
CA SER A 33 15.79 -6.28 -15.38
C SER A 33 15.79 -6.58 -16.88
N ASP A 34 14.79 -6.07 -17.61
CA ASP A 34 14.68 -6.26 -19.06
C ASP A 34 15.78 -5.54 -19.86
N LYS A 35 16.25 -4.38 -19.39
CA LYS A 35 17.21 -3.54 -20.14
C LYS A 35 18.67 -3.69 -19.69
N ALA A 36 18.96 -4.23 -18.51
CA ALA A 36 20.33 -4.35 -18.00
C ALA A 36 21.22 -5.23 -18.89
N GLY A 37 20.66 -6.32 -19.45
CA GLY A 37 21.36 -7.17 -20.41
C GLY A 37 21.68 -6.48 -21.75
N ALA A 38 20.84 -5.51 -22.16
CA ALA A 38 20.96 -4.79 -23.42
C ALA A 38 21.75 -3.46 -23.30
N ALA A 39 21.89 -2.92 -22.09
CA ALA A 39 22.46 -1.59 -21.86
C ALA A 39 24.00 -1.56 -21.96
N THR A 40 24.68 -2.71 -21.83
CA THR A 40 26.14 -2.76 -21.88
C THR A 40 26.69 -4.14 -22.27
N SER A 41 27.78 -4.14 -23.03
CA SER A 41 28.60 -5.33 -23.31
C SER A 41 29.66 -5.58 -22.23
N ILE A 42 29.76 -4.71 -21.23
CA ILE A 42 30.73 -4.83 -20.13
C ILE A 42 30.15 -5.74 -19.06
N GLU A 43 30.73 -6.93 -18.92
CA GLU A 43 30.24 -8.00 -18.03
C GLU A 43 30.12 -7.55 -16.56
N GLU A 44 31.11 -6.81 -16.05
CA GLU A 44 31.10 -6.33 -14.66
C GLU A 44 29.97 -5.33 -14.41
N LEU A 45 29.67 -4.46 -15.39
CA LEU A 45 28.57 -3.50 -15.28
C LEU A 45 27.21 -4.22 -15.37
N ARG A 46 27.10 -5.23 -16.24
CA ARG A 46 25.90 -6.07 -16.32
C ARG A 46 25.61 -6.77 -15.00
N SER A 47 26.63 -7.40 -14.39
CA SER A 47 26.49 -8.08 -13.10
C SER A 47 26.05 -7.13 -11.98
N LYS A 48 26.63 -5.92 -11.90
CA LYS A 48 26.21 -4.91 -10.91
C LYS A 48 24.79 -4.40 -11.13
N LEU A 49 24.40 -4.19 -12.39
CA LEU A 49 23.03 -3.78 -12.74
C LEU A 49 22.00 -4.87 -12.40
N GLN A 50 22.35 -6.14 -12.61
CA GLN A 50 21.49 -7.26 -12.24
C GLN A 50 21.35 -7.39 -10.73
N ALA A 51 22.45 -7.35 -9.97
CA ALA A 51 22.42 -7.38 -8.51
C ALA A 51 21.61 -6.21 -7.93
N PHE A 52 21.74 -5.01 -8.50
CA PHE A 52 20.91 -3.87 -8.13
C PHE A 52 19.42 -4.13 -8.39
N GLY A 53 19.07 -4.70 -9.54
CA GLY A 53 17.69 -5.07 -9.87
C GLY A 53 17.11 -6.07 -8.86
N ASP A 54 17.88 -7.10 -8.50
CA ASP A 54 17.46 -8.14 -7.55
C ASP A 54 17.25 -7.58 -6.13
N GLU A 55 18.19 -6.75 -5.64
CA GLU A 55 18.07 -6.10 -4.32
C GLU A 55 16.91 -5.11 -4.27
N TRP A 56 16.71 -4.35 -5.36
CA TRP A 56 15.60 -3.42 -5.48
C TRP A 56 14.26 -4.17 -5.49
N ASP A 57 14.11 -5.22 -6.28
CA ASP A 57 12.89 -6.04 -6.31
C ASP A 57 12.54 -6.58 -4.92
N TYR A 58 13.54 -7.12 -4.21
CA TYR A 58 13.37 -7.59 -2.84
C TYR A 58 12.95 -6.46 -1.88
N GLY A 59 13.57 -5.29 -1.98
CA GLY A 59 13.23 -4.10 -1.19
C GLY A 59 11.79 -3.64 -1.40
N ILE A 60 11.37 -3.54 -2.67
CA ILE A 60 10.01 -3.13 -3.04
C ILE A 60 8.98 -4.17 -2.64
N GLY A 61 9.27 -5.46 -2.79
CA GLY A 61 8.39 -6.52 -2.31
C GLY A 61 8.15 -6.47 -0.80
N ARG A 62 9.14 -6.03 0.00
CA ARG A 62 8.93 -5.77 1.43
C ARG A 62 8.09 -4.54 1.69
N LEU A 63 8.32 -3.43 0.97
CA LEU A 63 7.51 -2.21 1.10
C LEU A 63 6.05 -2.46 0.72
N GLU A 64 5.78 -3.24 -0.33
CA GLU A 64 4.43 -3.65 -0.70
C GLU A 64 3.73 -4.45 0.41
N LYS A 65 4.45 -5.37 1.07
CA LYS A 65 3.88 -6.12 2.21
C LYS A 65 3.48 -5.20 3.36
N TYR A 66 4.32 -4.22 3.70
CA TYR A 66 3.99 -3.24 4.74
C TYR A 66 2.84 -2.33 4.33
N ALA A 67 2.87 -1.82 3.10
CA ALA A 67 1.81 -1.02 2.50
C ALA A 67 0.46 -1.74 2.57
N LYS A 68 0.44 -3.02 2.17
CA LYS A 68 -0.76 -3.88 2.26
C LYS A 68 -1.23 -4.06 3.70
N GLY A 69 -0.32 -4.30 4.64
CA GLY A 69 -0.68 -4.43 6.07
C GLY A 69 -1.29 -3.13 6.64
N VAL A 70 -0.77 -1.97 6.24
CA VAL A 70 -1.36 -0.67 6.59
C VAL A 70 -2.74 -0.51 5.96
N SER A 71 -2.88 -0.80 4.66
CA SER A 71 -4.15 -0.76 3.93
C SER A 71 -5.23 -1.65 4.59
N GLU A 72 -4.89 -2.88 4.95
CA GLU A 72 -5.78 -3.81 5.65
C GLU A 72 -6.17 -3.30 7.05
N SER A 73 -5.21 -2.71 7.78
CA SER A 73 -5.48 -2.13 9.10
C SER A 73 -6.42 -0.93 9.02
N LEU A 74 -6.23 -0.06 8.03
CA LEU A 74 -7.11 1.09 7.78
C LEU A 74 -8.52 0.62 7.41
N GLU A 75 -8.65 -0.38 6.54
CA GLU A 75 -9.96 -0.96 6.21
C GLU A 75 -10.63 -1.58 7.44
N HIS A 76 -9.87 -2.23 8.32
CA HIS A 76 -10.39 -2.77 9.57
C HIS A 76 -10.93 -1.66 10.48
N ILE A 77 -10.18 -0.57 10.68
CA ILE A 77 -10.62 0.59 11.47
C ILE A 77 -11.94 1.15 10.91
N ARG A 78 -12.01 1.36 9.59
CA ARG A 78 -13.22 1.89 8.95
C ARG A 78 -14.43 0.96 9.18
N LYS A 79 -14.26 -0.37 9.08
CA LYS A 79 -15.35 -1.32 9.32
C LYS A 79 -15.83 -1.28 10.77
N THR A 80 -14.90 -1.27 11.73
CA THR A 80 -15.25 -1.19 13.15
C THR A 80 -16.02 0.08 13.48
N PHE A 81 -15.63 1.23 12.90
CA PHE A 81 -16.37 2.47 13.09
C PHE A 81 -17.77 2.43 12.48
N ALA A 82 -17.92 1.88 11.27
CA ALA A 82 -19.23 1.72 10.65
C ALA A 82 -20.16 0.79 11.46
N ASP A 83 -19.61 -0.31 11.99
CA ASP A 83 -20.37 -1.25 12.84
C ASP A 83 -20.79 -0.60 14.16
N LEU A 84 -19.92 0.19 14.79
CA LEU A 84 -20.24 0.94 16.02
C LEU A 84 -21.32 1.99 15.79
N ASP A 85 -21.24 2.72 14.67
CA ASP A 85 -22.25 3.72 14.30
C ASP A 85 -23.62 3.07 14.07
N GLN A 86 -23.64 1.93 13.36
CA GLN A 86 -24.87 1.15 13.16
C GLN A 86 -25.47 0.65 14.48
N GLN A 87 -24.65 0.09 15.38
CA GLN A 87 -25.09 -0.36 16.70
C GLN A 87 -25.68 0.80 17.52
N LEU A 88 -25.04 1.98 17.48
CA LEU A 88 -25.54 3.16 18.17
C LEU A 88 -26.89 3.62 17.59
N ALA A 89 -27.03 3.63 16.27
CA ALA A 89 -28.27 3.98 15.58
C ALA A 89 -29.42 3.02 15.94
N ASP A 90 -29.13 1.72 16.08
CA ASP A 90 -30.14 0.72 16.43
C ASP A 90 -30.61 0.87 17.88
N VAL A 91 -29.70 1.09 18.83
CA VAL A 91 -30.06 1.37 20.23
C VAL A 91 -30.91 2.65 20.36
N LEU A 92 -30.60 3.68 19.57
CA LEU A 92 -31.37 4.93 19.57
C LEU A 92 -32.76 4.78 18.93
N LYS A 93 -32.95 3.84 18.00
CA LYS A 93 -34.26 3.50 17.43
C LYS A 93 -35.12 2.71 18.41
N ASP A 94 -34.53 1.79 19.16
CA ASP A 94 -35.23 0.96 20.15
C ASP A 94 -35.67 1.73 21.41
N GLN A 95 -35.14 2.94 21.63
CA GLN A 95 -35.55 3.84 22.72
C GLN A 95 -36.72 4.78 22.35
N LYS A 96 -37.32 4.66 21.16
CA LYS A 96 -38.54 5.36 20.75
C LYS A 96 -39.75 4.43 20.72
#